data_AF-A0A1Y3N2M3-F1
#
_entry.id   AF-A0A1Y3N2M3-F1
#
_cell.length_a   1.000
_cell.length_b   1.000
_cell.length_c   1.000
_cell.angle_alpha   90.00
_cell.angle_beta   90.00
_cell.angle_gamma   90.00
#
_symmetry.space_group_name_H-M   'P 1'
#
loop_
_entity.id
_entity.type
_entity.pdbx_description
1 polymer ?
#
loop_
_entity_poly.entity_id
_entity_poly.type
_entity_poly.pdbx_seq_one_letter_code
_entity_poly.pdbx_strand_id
1 'polypeptide(L)'
;MFYSESILLKKGPLAKVWLAAHWERKLSKANFLQANIETSVGAILGNDRPPMALRLSGQLLLGVVRIYSRKTRYLLEDCNEAIVKIKMVIFFFVR
;
A
#
# COMPACT_ATOMS: atom_id res chain seq x y z
N MET A 1 8.07 -27.40 4.78
CA MET A 1 7.07 -26.39 4.38
C MET A 1 7.72 -25.50 3.34
N PHE A 2 7.21 -25.53 2.09
CA PHE A 2 7.77 -24.82 0.94
C PHE A 2 7.65 -23.30 1.14
N TYR A 3 8.62 -22.71 1.84
CA TYR A 3 8.74 -21.26 1.89
C TYR A 3 9.46 -20.81 0.63
N SER A 4 8.66 -20.18 -0.19
CA SER A 4 9.02 -19.19 -1.19
C SER A 4 9.94 -18.08 -0.62
N GLU A 5 11.15 -18.42 -0.17
CA GLU A 5 12.22 -17.45 0.08
C GLU A 5 12.51 -16.66 -1.20
N SER A 6 12.31 -17.27 -2.37
CA SER A 6 12.41 -16.63 -3.68
C SER A 6 11.30 -15.62 -4.00
N ILE A 7 10.06 -15.84 -3.55
CA ILE A 7 8.96 -14.88 -3.79
C ILE A 7 9.03 -13.71 -2.80
N LEU A 8 9.61 -13.95 -1.62
CA LEU A 8 9.82 -12.97 -0.55
C LEU A 8 11.21 -12.34 -0.52
N LEU A 9 12.08 -12.66 -1.49
CA LEU A 9 13.46 -12.18 -1.60
C LEU A 9 13.49 -10.65 -1.75
N LYS A 10 13.47 -9.97 -0.61
CA LYS A 10 13.91 -8.63 -0.19
C LYS A 10 13.67 -7.39 -1.09
N LYS A 11 13.28 -7.50 -2.37
CA LYS A 11 13.20 -6.40 -3.34
C LYS A 11 12.01 -6.42 -4.30
N GLY A 12 11.15 -7.45 -4.29
CA GLY A 12 9.97 -7.52 -5.16
C GLY A 12 8.76 -6.68 -4.68
N PRO A 13 7.81 -6.32 -5.57
CA PRO A 13 6.58 -5.62 -5.18
C PRO A 13 5.74 -6.42 -4.18
N LEU A 14 5.81 -7.75 -4.20
CA LEU A 14 5.16 -8.62 -3.21
C LEU A 14 5.80 -8.53 -1.83
N ALA A 15 7.10 -8.23 -1.72
CA ALA A 15 7.75 -8.10 -0.41
C ALA A 15 7.20 -6.89 0.36
N LYS A 16 6.92 -5.78 -0.34
CA LYS A 16 6.26 -4.60 0.26
C LYS A 16 4.85 -4.92 0.74
N VAL A 17 4.08 -5.66 -0.06
CA VAL A 17 2.70 -6.09 0.29
C VAL A 17 2.71 -7.04 1.47
N TRP A 18 3.64 -8.00 1.49
CA TRP A 18 3.78 -8.93 2.60
C TRP A 18 4.13 -8.16 3.88
N LEU A 19 5.14 -7.27 3.82
CA LEU A 19 5.52 -6.42 4.94
C LEU A 19 4.35 -5.56 5.42
N ALA A 20 3.52 -5.04 4.52
CA ALA A 20 2.31 -4.31 4.89
C ALA A 20 1.24 -5.22 5.52
N ALA A 21 1.15 -6.49 5.12
CA ALA A 21 0.19 -7.43 5.71
C ALA A 21 0.51 -7.72 7.18
N HIS A 22 1.79 -7.95 7.53
CA HIS A 22 2.15 -8.43 8.87
C HIS A 22 2.90 -7.40 9.75
N TRP A 23 3.58 -6.41 9.16
CA TRP A 23 4.50 -5.49 9.85
C TRP A 23 4.13 -4.02 9.59
N GLU A 24 2.83 -3.69 9.68
CA GLU A 24 2.28 -2.35 9.40
C GLU A 24 3.01 -1.20 10.11
N ARG A 25 3.44 -1.41 11.37
CA ARG A 25 4.07 -0.37 12.20
C ARG A 25 5.49 0.00 11.76
N LYS A 26 6.13 -0.79 10.90
CA LYS A 26 7.53 -0.58 10.47
C LYS A 26 7.65 0.11 9.10
N LEU A 27 6.54 0.36 8.40
CA LEU A 27 6.54 1.02 7.09
C LEU A 27 6.31 2.53 7.23
N SER A 28 7.19 3.31 6.61
CA SER A 28 7.06 4.77 6.51
C SER A 28 5.93 5.18 5.53
N LYS A 29 5.33 6.37 5.73
CA LYS A 29 4.30 6.97 4.84
C LYS A 29 4.76 6.97 3.37
N ALA A 30 6.04 7.26 3.12
CA ALA A 30 6.63 7.26 1.77
C ALA A 30 6.57 5.88 1.10
N ASN A 31 6.79 4.80 1.85
CA ASN A 31 6.77 3.43 1.31
C ASN A 31 5.35 3.01 0.92
N PHE A 32 4.35 3.45 1.68
CA PHE A 32 2.94 3.22 1.33
C PHE A 32 2.57 3.97 0.05
N LEU A 33 2.96 5.25 -0.08
CA LEU A 33 2.66 6.04 -1.28
C LEU A 33 3.32 5.46 -2.53
N GLN A 34 4.58 5.06 -2.43
CA GLN A 34 5.37 4.52 -3.55
C GLN A 34 4.98 3.07 -3.94
N ALA A 35 4.17 2.37 -3.14
CA ALA A 35 3.72 1.01 -3.47
C ALA A 35 2.64 1.04 -4.57
N ASN A 36 2.88 0.37 -5.70
CA ASN A 36 1.93 0.29 -6.80
C ASN A 36 1.01 -0.94 -6.64
N ILE A 37 -0.29 -0.68 -6.43
CA ILE A 37 -1.31 -1.71 -6.18
C ILE A 37 -1.54 -2.57 -7.43
N GLU A 38 -1.58 -1.98 -8.62
CA GLU A 38 -1.83 -2.70 -9.88
C GLU A 38 -0.74 -3.74 -10.14
N THR A 39 0.53 -3.33 -9.94
CA THR A 39 1.67 -4.26 -10.07
C THR A 39 1.64 -5.36 -9.03
N SER A 40 1.16 -5.07 -7.81
CA SER A 40 1.01 -6.05 -6.75
C SER A 40 -0.08 -7.07 -7.07
N VAL A 41 -1.24 -6.63 -7.54
CA VAL A 41 -2.36 -7.50 -7.92
C VAL A 41 -2.01 -8.31 -9.17
N GLY A 42 -1.41 -7.67 -10.18
CA GLY A 42 -0.91 -8.35 -11.38
C GLY A 42 0.15 -9.41 -11.05
N ALA A 43 0.99 -9.18 -10.05
CA ALA A 43 1.96 -10.17 -9.60
C ALA A 43 1.36 -11.29 -8.72
N ILE A 44 0.17 -11.09 -8.15
CA ILE A 44 -0.59 -12.16 -7.46
C ILE A 44 -1.32 -13.03 -8.49
N LEU A 45 -1.88 -12.42 -9.54
CA LEU A 45 -2.64 -13.09 -10.61
C LEU A 45 -1.76 -13.67 -11.72
N GLY A 46 -0.52 -13.19 -11.85
CA GLY A 46 0.37 -13.51 -12.96
C GLY A 46 0.60 -15.02 -13.11
N ASN A 47 0.22 -15.55 -14.27
CA ASN A 47 0.27 -16.95 -14.66
C ASN A 47 1.69 -17.55 -14.76
N ASP A 48 2.72 -16.73 -14.54
CA ASP A 48 4.14 -17.07 -14.68
C ASP A 48 4.73 -17.73 -13.42
N ARG A 49 3.90 -17.98 -12.39
CA ARG A 49 4.37 -18.46 -11.07
C ARG A 49 3.79 -19.83 -10.72
N PRO A 50 4.57 -20.68 -10.03
CA PRO A 50 4.07 -21.94 -9.53
C PRO A 50 2.87 -21.71 -8.60
N PRO A 51 1.94 -22.68 -8.51
CA PRO A 51 0.69 -22.54 -7.77
C PRO A 51 0.99 -22.11 -6.33
N MET A 52 0.50 -20.92 -6.00
CA MET A 52 0.68 -20.32 -4.69
C MET A 52 -0.36 -20.91 -3.73
N ALA A 53 0.04 -21.24 -2.50
CA ALA A 53 -0.90 -21.72 -1.50
C ALA A 53 -2.00 -20.67 -1.26
N LEU A 54 -3.27 -21.09 -1.23
CA LEU A 54 -4.42 -20.21 -1.02
C LEU A 54 -4.27 -19.35 0.24
N ARG A 55 -3.69 -19.92 1.31
CA ARG A 55 -3.38 -19.21 2.55
C ARG A 55 -2.43 -18.02 2.35
N LEU A 56 -1.42 -18.16 1.48
CA LEU A 56 -0.48 -17.09 1.16
C LEU A 56 -1.18 -16.00 0.33
N SER A 57 -2.03 -16.40 -0.62
CA SER A 57 -2.82 -15.47 -1.42
C SER A 57 -3.74 -14.60 -0.56
N GLY A 58 -4.40 -15.20 0.45
CA GLY A 58 -5.23 -14.44 1.41
C GLY A 58 -4.43 -13.41 2.22
N GLN A 59 -3.23 -13.76 2.68
CA GLN A 59 -2.36 -12.82 3.41
C GLN A 59 -1.86 -11.67 2.52
N LEU A 60 -1.54 -11.96 1.26
CA LEU A 60 -1.13 -10.94 0.29
C LEU A 60 -2.29 -9.99 -0.03
N LEU A 61 -3.50 -10.52 -0.23
CA LEU A 61 -4.69 -9.70 -0.48
C LEU A 61 -4.96 -8.77 0.70
N LEU A 62 -4.87 -9.27 1.94
CA LEU A 62 -4.98 -8.44 3.14
C LEU A 62 -3.96 -7.30 3.16
N GLY A 63 -2.71 -7.58 2.78
CA GLY A 63 -1.67 -6.56 2.64
C GLY A 63 -2.01 -5.48 1.61
N VAL A 64 -2.56 -5.87 0.44
CA VAL A 64 -2.98 -4.93 -0.60
C VAL A 64 -4.10 -4.02 -0.12
N VAL A 65 -5.14 -4.58 0.50
CA VAL A 65 -6.28 -3.82 1.01
C VAL A 65 -5.84 -2.83 2.11
N ARG A 66 -4.92 -3.24 2.97
CA ARG A 66 -4.33 -2.37 4.01
C ARG A 66 -3.55 -1.20 3.41
N ILE A 67 -2.73 -1.44 2.40
CA ILE A 67 -2.02 -0.37 1.67
C ILE A 67 -3.02 0.61 1.06
N TYR A 68 -4.08 0.11 0.42
CA TYR A 68 -5.11 0.94 -0.18
C TYR A 68 -5.77 1.84 0.87
N SER A 69 -6.27 1.26 1.97
CA SER A 69 -6.91 1.99 3.07
C SER A 69 -6.03 3.13 3.62
N ARG A 70 -4.72 2.88 3.78
CA ARG A 70 -3.77 3.91 4.21
C ARG A 70 -3.60 5.03 3.19
N LYS A 71 -3.52 4.71 1.89
CA LYS A 71 -3.45 5.72 0.84
C LYS A 71 -4.67 6.63 0.82
N THR A 72 -5.88 6.06 0.92
CA THR A 72 -7.12 6.86 0.93
C THR A 72 -7.19 7.75 2.16
N ARG A 73 -6.73 7.27 3.32
CA ARG A 73 -6.65 8.08 4.53
C ARG A 73 -5.69 9.27 4.38
N TYR A 74 -4.51 9.04 3.80
CA TYR A 74 -3.56 10.13 3.52
C TYR A 74 -4.14 11.14 2.54
N LEU A 75 -4.84 10.69 1.49
CA LEU A 75 -5.51 11.58 0.55
C LEU A 75 -6.57 12.46 1.24
N LEU A 76 -7.36 11.89 2.15
CA LEU A 76 -8.37 12.63 2.90
C LEU A 76 -7.74 13.67 3.83
N GLU A 77 -6.65 13.33 4.52
CA GLU A 77 -5.88 14.25 5.35
C GLU A 77 -5.31 15.42 4.52
N ASP A 78 -4.71 15.13 3.37
CA ASP A 78 -4.14 16.14 2.46
C ASP A 78 -5.23 17.06 1.88
N CYS A 79 -6.39 16.52 1.50
CA CYS A 79 -7.54 17.32 1.03
C CYS A 79 -8.08 18.24 2.14
N ASN A 80 -8.16 17.74 3.37
CA ASN A 80 -8.63 18.54 4.50
C ASN A 80 -7.66 19.70 4.80
N GLU A 81 -6.35 19.45 4.74
CA GLU A 81 -5.34 20.50 4.90
C GLU A 81 -5.43 21.54 3.79
N ALA A 82 -5.63 21.12 2.54
CA ALA A 82 -5.82 22.02 1.40
C ALA A 82 -7.03 22.94 1.58
N ILE A 83 -8.17 22.39 2.04
CA ILE A 83 -9.39 23.18 2.31
C ILE A 83 -9.14 24.24 3.39
N VAL A 84 -8.44 23.87 4.47
CA VAL A 84 -8.10 24.82 5.55
C VAL A 84 -7.21 25.94 5.02
N LYS A 85 -6.19 25.62 4.22
CA LYS A 85 -5.29 26.63 3.61
C LYS A 85 -6.04 27.57 2.68
N ILE A 86 -6.94 27.05 1.84
CA ILE A 86 -7.76 27.87 0.94
C ILE A 86 -8.63 28.83 1.74
N LYS A 87 -9.30 28.36 2.80
CA LYS A 87 -10.12 29.23 3.68
C LYS A 87 -9.29 30.32 4.35
N MET A 88 -8.08 30.01 4.82
CA MET A 88 -7.18 30.98 5.43
C MET A 88 -6.75 32.08 4.44
N VAL A 89 -6.40 31.71 3.22
CA VAL A 89 -6.02 32.67 2.16
C VAL A 89 -7.20 33.56 1.78
N ILE A 90 -8.39 32.99 1.60
CA ILE A 90 -9.60 33.77 1.28
C ILE A 90 -9.92 34.74 2.42
N PHE A 91 -9.84 34.30 3.68
CA PHE A 91 -10.09 35.18 4.83
C PHE A 91 -9.09 36.35 4.90
N PHE A 92 -7.82 36.11 4.54
CA PHE A 92 -6.80 37.16 4.51
C PHE A 92 -6.99 38.15 3.35
N PHE A 93 -7.58 37.72 2.24
CA PHE A 93 -7.81 38.59 1.07
C PHE A 93 -9.11 39.41 1.17
N VAL A 94 -10.08 38.94 1.97
CA VAL A 94 -11.37 39.63 2.21
C VAL A 94 -11.27 40.65 3.35
N ARG A 95 -10.14 40.71 4.08
CA ARG A 95 -9.88 41.66 5.16
C ARG A 95 -8.82 42.68 4.76
#